data_AF-A0A132BXJ8-F1
#
_entry.id   AF-A0A132BXJ8-F1
#
_cell.length_a   1.000
_cell.length_b   1.000
_cell.length_c   1.000
_cell.angle_alpha   90.00
_cell.angle_beta   90.00
_cell.angle_gamma   90.00
#
_symmetry.space_group_name_H-M   'P 1'
#
loop_
_entity.id
_entity.type
_entity.pdbx_description
1 polymer ?
#
loop_
_entity_poly.entity_id
_entity_poly.type
_entity_poly.pdbx_seq_one_letter_code
_entity_poly.pdbx_strand_id
1 'polypeptide(L)' 'MFAKNSFLTALGVEFFDSGQRRWPEHVKAQAVAETLEPGAIGFGCRCAL' A
#
# COMPACT_ATOMS: atom_id res chain seq x y z
N MET A 1 6.89 -14.93 11.54
CA MET A 1 6.68 -13.69 10.77
C MET A 1 7.15 -13.92 9.34
N PHE A 2 6.26 -14.37 8.44
CA PHE A 2 6.62 -14.67 7.03
C PHE A 2 5.48 -14.28 6.06
N ALA A 3 4.23 -14.40 6.49
CA ALA A 3 3.03 -14.04 5.70
C ALA A 3 2.98 -12.57 5.24
N LYS A 4 3.54 -11.64 6.01
CA LYS A 4 3.57 -10.22 5.63
C LYS A 4 4.53 -9.95 4.47
N ASN A 5 5.65 -10.66 4.38
CA ASN A 5 6.61 -10.45 3.29
C ASN A 5 6.10 -11.05 1.98
N SER A 6 5.39 -12.18 2.01
CA SER A 6 4.79 -12.76 0.80
C SER A 6 3.70 -11.88 0.18
N PHE A 7 2.86 -11.25 1.01
CA PHE A 7 1.84 -10.30 0.54
C PHE A 7 2.48 -9.07 -0.12
N LEU A 8 3.49 -8.48 0.53
CA LEU A 8 4.19 -7.32 -0.01
C LEU A 8 5.00 -7.65 -1.28
N THR A 9 5.58 -8.84 -1.35
CA THR A 9 6.28 -9.30 -2.57
C THR A 9 5.29 -9.52 -3.73
N ALA A 10 4.10 -10.07 -3.45
CA ALA A 10 3.05 -10.26 -4.45
C ALA A 10 2.49 -8.92 -4.98
N LEU A 11 2.47 -7.88 -4.15
CA LEU A 11 2.14 -6.52 -4.55
C LEU A 11 3.23 -5.82 -5.39
N GLY A 12 4.43 -6.39 -5.49
CA GLY A 12 5.54 -5.79 -6.23
C GLY A 12 6.41 -4.84 -5.40
N VAL A 13 6.36 -4.94 -4.06
CA VAL A 13 7.31 -4.23 -3.20
C VAL A 13 8.71 -4.80 -3.41
N GLU A 14 9.67 -3.92 -3.72
CA GLU A 14 11.06 -4.31 -3.90
C GLU A 14 11.77 -4.34 -2.54
N PHE A 15 12.41 -5.46 -2.25
CA PHE A 15 13.21 -5.66 -1.05
C PHE A 15 14.68 -5.64 -1.43
N PHE A 16 15.45 -4.74 -0.81
CA PHE A 16 16.89 -4.72 -0.96
C PHE A 16 17.56 -5.62 0.08
N ASP A 17 18.70 -6.19 -0.29
CA ASP A 17 19.57 -6.97 0.62
C ASP A 17 20.03 -6.12 1.84
N SER A 18 20.04 -4.79 1.68
CA SER A 18 20.29 -3.82 2.74
C SER A 18 19.15 -3.67 3.78
N GLY A 19 18.06 -4.43 3.63
CA GLY A 19 16.89 -4.37 4.52
C GLY A 19 15.93 -3.18 4.24
N GLN A 20 16.24 -2.36 3.24
CA GLN A 20 15.36 -1.28 2.79
C GLN A 20 14.23 -1.83 1.91
N ARG A 21 13.06 -1.19 2.02
CA ARG A 21 11.90 -1.50 1.17
C ARG A 21 11.60 -0.30 0.30
N ARG A 22 11.58 -0.50 -1.02
CA ARG A 22 11.07 0.50 -1.94
C ARG A 22 9.67 0.11 -2.35
N TRP A 23 8.79 1.09 -2.22
CA TRP A 23 7.42 1.01 -2.65
C TRP A 23 7.28 1.85 -3.91
N PRO A 24 7.21 1.22 -5.09
CA PRO A 24 6.84 1.94 -6.29
C PRO A 24 5.49 2.66 -6.10
N GLU A 25 5.30 3.78 -6.78
CA GLU A 25 4.09 4.60 -6.61
C GLU A 25 2.82 3.81 -6.96
N HIS A 26 2.85 3.05 -8.06
CA HIS A 26 1.76 2.15 -8.44
C HIS A 26 1.44 1.07 -7.38
N VAL A 27 2.45 0.52 -6.72
CA VAL A 27 2.29 -0.48 -5.64
C VAL A 27 1.70 0.18 -4.39
N LYS A 28 2.11 1.41 -4.09
CA LYS A 28 1.54 2.19 -2.99
C LYS A 28 0.07 2.49 -3.26
N ALA A 29 -0.27 2.93 -4.48
CA ALA A 29 -1.64 3.21 -4.88
C ALA A 29 -2.52 1.95 -4.81
N GLN A 30 -2.00 0.80 -5.27
CA GLN A 30 -2.71 -0.48 -5.19
C GLN A 30 -2.89 -0.93 -3.74
N ALA A 31 -1.85 -0.89 -2.91
CA ALA A 31 -1.95 -1.28 -1.50
C ALA A 31 -2.93 -0.39 -0.73
N VAL A 32 -2.94 0.91 -1.05
CA VAL A 32 -3.93 1.86 -0.54
C VAL A 32 -5.32 1.45 -1.03
N ALA A 33 -5.53 1.16 -2.32
CA ALA A 33 -6.83 0.75 -2.85
C ALA A 33 -7.35 -0.57 -2.26
N GLU A 34 -6.49 -1.55 -2.01
CA GLU A 34 -6.86 -2.85 -1.41
C GLU A 34 -7.09 -2.76 0.11
N THR A 35 -6.50 -1.76 0.78
CA THR A 35 -6.62 -1.58 2.25
C THR A 35 -7.62 -0.49 2.64
N LEU A 36 -7.85 0.51 1.78
CA LEU A 36 -8.89 1.51 1.98
C LEU A 36 -10.23 0.80 1.84
N GLU A 37 -10.96 0.74 2.94
CA GLU A 37 -12.38 0.44 2.88
C GLU A 37 -13.06 1.45 1.93
N PRO A 38 -14.11 1.05 1.19
CA PRO A 38 -14.79 1.87 0.17
C PRO A 38 -15.54 3.11 0.72
N GLY A 39 -15.06 3.72 1.81
CA GLY A 39 -15.48 5.00 2.36
C GLY A 39 -14.32 5.83 2.97
N ALA A 40 -13.08 5.34 2.94
CA ALA A 40 -11.92 6.09 3.38
C ALA A 40 -11.47 7.03 2.26
N ILE A 41 -12.11 8.19 2.15
CA ILE A 41 -11.61 9.32 1.35
C ILE A 41 -10.25 9.75 1.91
N GLY A 42 -9.19 9.20 1.32
CA GLY A 42 -7.83 9.64 1.54
C GLY A 42 -7.73 11.13 1.22
N PHE A 43 -7.32 11.91 2.23
CA PHE A 43 -7.08 13.34 2.12
C PHE A 43 -8.30 14.21 1.78
N GLY A 44 -9.09 14.50 2.82
CA GLY A 44 -9.72 15.82 2.99
C GLY A 44 -10.51 16.39 1.82
N CYS A 45 -11.73 15.89 1.62
CA CYS A 45 -12.83 16.74 1.17
C CYS A 45 -14.10 16.34 1.91
N ARG A 46 -14.33 17.00 3.06
CA ARG A 46 -15.68 17.13 3.60
C ARG A 46 -16.45 18.13 2.73
N CYS A 47 -16.96 17.68 1.59
CA CYS A 47 -18.19 18.24 1.07
C CYS A 47 -19.32 17.47 1.76
N ALA A 48 -19.57 17.85 3.02
CA ALA A 48 -20.83 17.52 3.67
C ALA A 48 -21.90 18.30 2.90
N LEU A 49 -22.74 17.54 2.19
CA LEU A 49 -24.03 17.99 1.70
C LEU A 49 -24.91 18.41 2.87
#